data_AF-A0A7C6RCM6-F1
#
_entry.id   AF-A0A7C6RCM6-F1
#
_cell.length_a   1.000
_cell.length_b   1.000
_cell.length_c   1.000
_cell.angle_alpha   90.00
_cell.angle_beta   90.00
_cell.angle_gamma   90.00
#
_symmetry.space_group_name_H-M   'P 1'
#
loop_
_entity.id
_entity.type
_entity.pdbx_description
1 polymer ?
#
loop_
_entity_poly.entity_id
_entity_poly.type
_entity_poly.pdbx_seq_one_letter_code
_entity_poly.pdbx_strand_id
1 'polypeptide(L)'
;MKCPGVVNGQEWFLHKLGSEEIFSDPSSLTLNGMMEIDKLDWSREICELAGIPMDKLPPVKTPMRQVGVISKKAAEETGFAPGMPICVGGGDQQC
;
A
#
# COMPACT_ATOMS: atom_id res chain seq x y z
N MET A 1 -4.57 -10.28 15.07
CA MET A 1 -4.08 -9.36 14.02
C MET A 1 -5.31 -8.82 13.30
N LYS A 2 -5.50 -7.50 13.25
CA LYS A 2 -6.67 -6.90 12.59
C LYS A 2 -6.54 -7.13 11.07
N CYS A 3 -7.62 -7.51 10.39
CA CYS A 3 -7.63 -7.63 8.92
C CYS A 3 -7.13 -6.31 8.31
N PRO A 4 -6.14 -6.31 7.40
CA PRO A 4 -5.52 -5.09 6.87
C PRO A 4 -6.46 -4.22 6.02
N GLY A 5 -7.70 -4.65 5.80
CA GLY A 5 -8.65 -3.98 4.94
C GLY A 5 -8.48 -4.42 3.48
N VAL A 6 -8.99 -3.62 2.54
CA VAL A 6 -8.80 -3.81 1.10
C VAL A 6 -7.51 -3.09 0.72
N VAL A 7 -6.52 -3.85 0.24
CA VAL A 7 -5.17 -3.35 -0.10
C VAL A 7 -4.73 -3.89 -1.46
N ASN A 8 -3.84 -3.18 -2.16
CA ASN A 8 -3.21 -3.71 -3.37
C ASN A 8 -2.03 -4.63 -3.00
N GLY A 9 -1.41 -5.22 -4.03
CA GLY A 9 -0.28 -6.12 -3.85
C GLY A 9 0.91 -5.43 -3.16
N GLN A 10 1.20 -4.18 -3.52
CA GLN A 10 2.32 -3.43 -2.96
C GLN A 10 2.22 -3.30 -1.43
N GLU A 11 1.07 -2.84 -0.91
CA GLU A 11 0.89 -2.62 0.52
C GLU A 11 0.98 -3.95 1.29
N TRP A 12 0.44 -5.02 0.71
CA TRP A 12 0.58 -6.35 1.28
C TRP A 12 2.03 -6.81 1.35
N PHE A 13 2.81 -6.64 0.27
CA PHE A 13 4.23 -6.99 0.27
C PHE A 13 5.04 -6.12 1.23
N LEU A 14 4.85 -4.80 1.24
CA LEU A 14 5.52 -3.90 2.16
C LEU A 14 5.24 -4.29 3.62
N HIS A 15 3.98 -4.58 3.95
CA HIS A 15 3.60 -5.09 5.27
C HIS A 15 4.32 -6.39 5.63
N LYS A 16 4.39 -7.35 4.69
CA LYS A 16 5.09 -8.63 4.91
C LYS A 16 6.60 -8.46 5.06
N LEU A 17 7.19 -7.53 4.31
CA LEU A 17 8.63 -7.28 4.33
C LEU A 17 9.08 -6.61 5.62
N GLY A 18 8.27 -5.71 6.20
CA GLY A 18 8.57 -5.08 7.48
C GLY A 18 8.17 -3.62 7.60
N SER A 19 7.26 -3.14 6.75
CA SER A 19 6.72 -1.79 6.86
C SER A 19 5.99 -1.60 8.18
N GLU A 20 6.26 -0.48 8.85
CA GLU A 20 5.61 -0.11 10.13
C GLU A 20 4.18 0.39 9.92
N GLU A 21 3.80 0.64 8.68
CA GLU A 21 2.53 1.23 8.27
C GLU A 21 1.92 0.49 7.08
N ILE A 22 0.59 0.59 6.98
CA ILE A 22 -0.19 0.16 5.82
C ILE A 22 -0.84 1.43 5.25
N PHE A 23 -0.51 1.76 4.01
CA PHE A 23 -0.94 2.97 3.31
C PHE A 23 -0.91 2.68 1.81
N SER A 24 -1.78 3.33 1.03
CA SER A 24 -1.67 3.33 -0.43
C SER A 24 -0.95 4.56 -0.94
N ASP A 25 -0.55 4.53 -2.21
CA ASP A 25 -0.03 5.69 -2.92
C ASP A 25 -0.86 5.95 -4.19
N PRO A 26 -0.91 7.20 -4.70
CA PRO A 26 -1.73 7.52 -5.87
C PRO A 26 -1.45 6.66 -7.11
N SER A 27 -0.19 6.26 -7.34
CA SER A 27 0.14 5.47 -8.52
C SER A 27 -0.51 4.08 -8.46
N SER A 28 -0.50 3.44 -7.29
CA SER A 28 -1.17 2.15 -7.04
C SER A 28 -2.70 2.21 -7.16
N LEU A 29 -3.30 3.40 -7.04
CA LEU A 29 -4.74 3.57 -7.18
C LEU A 29 -5.22 3.82 -8.63
N THR A 30 -4.33 4.27 -9.51
CA THR A 30 -4.67 4.75 -10.86
C THR A 30 -5.53 3.77 -11.67
N LEU A 31 -5.31 2.46 -11.52
CA LEU A 31 -5.96 1.41 -12.32
C LEU A 31 -6.92 0.54 -11.53
N ASN A 32 -7.12 0.78 -10.23
CA ASN A 32 -8.10 0.02 -9.45
C ASN A 32 -9.54 0.56 -9.60
N GLY A 33 -9.70 1.70 -10.27
CA GLY A 33 -11.00 2.30 -10.59
C GLY A 33 -11.66 3.05 -9.43
N MET A 34 -11.00 3.19 -8.29
CA MET A 34 -11.57 3.76 -7.06
C MET A 34 -10.92 5.09 -6.66
N MET A 35 -10.14 5.73 -7.53
CA MET A 35 -9.46 7.00 -7.24
C MET A 35 -10.27 8.21 -7.70
N GLU A 36 -10.36 9.24 -6.85
CA GLU A 36 -10.77 10.58 -7.22
C GLU A 36 -9.56 11.36 -7.74
N ILE A 37 -9.50 11.60 -9.04
CA ILE A 37 -8.30 12.11 -9.74
C ILE A 37 -7.84 13.46 -9.18
N ASP A 38 -8.78 14.39 -8.94
CA ASP A 38 -8.46 15.74 -8.46
C ASP A 38 -7.85 15.75 -7.04
N LYS A 39 -8.12 14.70 -6.25
CA LYS A 39 -7.65 14.58 -4.86
C LYS A 39 -6.49 13.60 -4.69
N LEU A 40 -6.27 12.73 -5.69
CA LEU A 40 -5.33 11.61 -5.60
C LEU A 40 -5.58 10.73 -4.37
N ASP A 41 -6.86 10.53 -4.04
CA ASP A 41 -7.32 9.76 -2.88
C ASP A 41 -8.51 8.88 -3.29
N TRP A 42 -8.99 8.04 -2.38
CA TRP A 42 -10.15 7.19 -2.61
C TRP A 42 -11.41 8.01 -2.93
N SER A 43 -12.07 7.66 -4.02
CA SER A 43 -13.38 8.19 -4.37
C SER A 43 -14.45 7.59 -3.46
N ARG A 44 -14.95 8.41 -2.52
CA ARG A 44 -16.06 8.03 -1.64
C ARG A 44 -17.28 7.57 -2.43
N GLU A 45 -17.64 8.29 -3.50
CA GLU A 45 -18.80 7.97 -4.33
C GLU A 45 -18.67 6.57 -4.96
N ILE A 46 -17.52 6.27 -5.58
CA ILE A 46 -17.29 4.98 -6.22
C ILE A 46 -17.25 3.86 -5.17
N CYS A 47 -16.57 4.07 -4.05
CA CYS A 47 -16.51 3.08 -2.97
C CYS A 47 -17.89 2.80 -2.36
N GLU A 48 -18.72 3.82 -2.15
CA GLU A 48 -20.10 3.66 -1.67
C GLU A 48 -20.96 2.89 -2.67
N LEU A 49 -20.88 3.19 -3.97
CA LEU A 49 -21.57 2.44 -5.03
C LEU A 49 -21.12 0.99 -5.14
N ALA A 50 -19.83 0.73 -4.91
CA ALA A 50 -19.26 -0.62 -4.90
C ALA A 50 -19.52 -1.38 -3.59
N GLY A 51 -20.13 -0.75 -2.57
CA GLY A 51 -20.35 -1.36 -1.26
C GLY A 51 -19.07 -1.57 -0.44
N ILE A 52 -18.02 -0.78 -0.70
CA ILE A 52 -16.73 -0.85 -0.02
C ILE A 52 -16.71 0.16 1.13
N PRO A 53 -16.60 -0.29 2.40
CA PRO A 53 -16.53 0.62 3.53
C PRO A 53 -15.21 1.41 3.54
N MET A 54 -15.29 2.74 3.64
CA MET A 54 -14.11 3.61 3.64
C MET A 54 -13.15 3.33 4.81
N ASP A 55 -13.63 2.81 5.94
CA ASP A 55 -12.81 2.44 7.11
C ASP A 55 -11.98 1.15 6.88
N LYS A 56 -12.19 0.47 5.76
CA LYS A 56 -11.40 -0.68 5.31
C LYS A 56 -10.33 -0.30 4.30
N LEU A 57 -10.29 0.94 3.83
CA LEU A 57 -9.28 1.40 2.89
C LEU A 57 -8.11 2.02 3.66
N PRO A 58 -6.86 1.72 3.26
CA PRO A 58 -5.69 2.32 3.88
C PRO A 58 -5.61 3.82 3.51
N PRO A 59 -5.04 4.67 4.37
CA PRO A 59 -4.83 6.08 4.01
C PRO A 59 -3.90 6.19 2.81
N VAL A 60 -4.12 7.17 1.94
CA VAL A 60 -3.22 7.48 0.84
C VAL A 60 -2.12 8.43 1.32
N LYS A 61 -0.85 8.10 1.03
CA LYS A 61 0.32 8.87 1.48
C LYS A 61 1.27 9.16 0.32
N THR A 62 2.19 10.09 0.57
CA THR A 62 3.23 10.48 -0.37
C THR A 62 4.12 9.29 -0.76
N PRO A 63 4.36 9.07 -2.07
CA PRO A 63 5.27 8.03 -2.57
C PRO A 63 6.75 8.43 -2.39
N MET A 64 7.66 7.60 -2.91
CA MET A 64 9.11 7.88 -2.98
C MET A 64 9.81 8.09 -1.62
N ARG A 65 9.47 7.29 -0.63
CA ARG A 65 10.09 7.33 0.71
C ARG A 65 10.37 5.94 1.24
N GLN A 66 11.34 5.86 2.16
CA GLN A 66 11.54 4.65 2.96
C GLN A 66 10.38 4.49 3.96
N VAL A 67 9.92 3.25 4.15
CA VAL A 67 8.76 2.91 5.01
C VAL A 67 9.06 1.85 6.06
N GLY A 68 10.30 1.40 6.11
CA GLY A 68 10.79 0.47 7.11
C GLY A 68 12.08 -0.16 6.68
N VAL A 69 12.31 -1.35 7.23
CA VAL A 69 13.42 -2.23 6.90
C VAL A 69 12.94 -3.67 6.81
N ILE A 70 13.70 -4.53 6.13
CA ILE A 70 13.45 -5.98 6.12
C ILE A 70 13.44 -6.49 7.56
N SER A 71 12.26 -6.98 7.97
CA SER A 71 12.03 -7.60 9.27
C SER A 71 12.79 -8.93 9.38
N LYS A 72 13.02 -9.40 10.60
CA LYS A 72 13.65 -10.71 10.84
C LYS A 72 12.90 -11.85 10.13
N LYS A 73 11.56 -11.84 10.23
CA LYS A 73 10.72 -12.84 9.58
C LYS A 73 10.86 -12.81 8.06
N ALA A 74 10.81 -11.61 7.47
CA ALA A 74 10.98 -11.46 6.03
C ALA A 74 12.38 -11.92 5.58
N ALA A 75 13.42 -11.61 6.34
CA ALA A 75 14.78 -12.09 6.05
C ALA A 75 14.86 -13.62 6.01
N GLU A 76 14.21 -14.32 6.95
CA GLU A 76 14.14 -15.79 6.98
C GLU A 76 13.36 -16.37 5.79
N GLU A 77 12.29 -15.69 5.35
CA GLU A 77 11.42 -16.14 4.25
C GLU A 77 11.98 -15.84 2.86
N THR A 78 12.73 -14.74 2.69
CA THR A 78 13.18 -14.25 1.37
C THR A 78 14.69 -14.32 1.15
N GLY A 79 15.49 -14.49 2.21
CA GLY A 79 16.96 -14.43 2.15
C GLY A 79 17.53 -13.02 2.06
N PHE A 80 16.70 -11.98 2.17
CA PHE A 80 17.19 -10.59 2.22
C PHE A 80 17.92 -10.29 3.53
N ALA A 81 18.89 -9.38 3.47
CA ALA A 81 19.62 -8.96 4.65
C ALA A 81 18.68 -8.25 5.66
N PRO A 82 18.70 -8.63 6.95
CA PRO A 82 17.92 -7.94 7.96
C PRO A 82 18.37 -6.47 8.08
N GLY A 83 17.41 -5.56 8.25
CA GLY A 83 17.71 -4.13 8.33
C GLY A 83 17.89 -3.43 6.98
N MET A 84 17.84 -4.15 5.85
CA MET A 84 17.88 -3.53 4.52
C MET A 84 16.65 -2.61 4.32
N PRO A 85 16.82 -1.37 3.81
CA PRO A 85 15.70 -0.45 3.58
C PRO A 85 14.64 -1.02 2.65
N ILE A 86 13.37 -0.74 2.95
CA ILE A 86 12.25 -0.93 2.03
C ILE A 86 11.58 0.42 1.75
N CYS A 87 11.28 0.68 0.49
CA CYS A 87 10.71 1.94 0.01
C CYS A 87 9.37 1.70 -0.67
N VAL A 88 8.54 2.74 -0.71
CA VAL A 88 7.32 2.74 -1.54
C VAL A 88 7.74 2.60 -3.01
N GLY A 89 7.12 1.67 -3.73
CA GLY A 89 7.24 1.57 -5.17
C GLY A 89 6.19 2.44 -5.87
N GLY A 90 5.74 1.96 -7.03
CA GLY A 90 4.58 2.49 -7.72
C GLY A 90 3.97 1.44 -8.65
N GLY A 91 2.88 1.82 -9.32
CA GLY A 91 2.30 1.00 -10.38
C GLY A 91 3.27 0.81 -11.56
N ASP A 92 3.18 -0.34 -12.22
CA ASP A 92 4.07 -0.73 -13.31
C ASP A 92 4.06 0.23 -14.50
N GLN A 93 2.90 0.82 -14.82
CA GLN A 93 2.77 1.81 -15.89
C GLN A 93 3.38 3.18 -15.55
N GLN A 94 3.54 3.48 -14.27
CA GLN A 94 4.01 4.76 -13.77
C GLN A 94 5.54 4.76 -13.51
N CYS A 95 6.17 3.59 -13.45
CA CYS A 95 7.59 3.39 -13.12
C CYS A 95 8.51 3.25 -14.34
#